data_AF-A0A7L0RM17-F1
#
_entry.id   AF-A0A7L0RM17-F1
#
_cell.length_a   1.000
_cell.length_b   1.000
_cell.length_c   1.000
_cell.angle_alpha   90.00
_cell.angle_beta   90.00
_cell.angle_gamma   90.00
#
_symmetry.space_group_name_H-M   'P 1'
#
loop_
_entity.id
_entity.type
_entity.pdbx_description
1 polymer ?
#
loop_
_entity_poly.entity_id
_entity_poly.type
_entity_poly.pdbx_seq_one_letter_code
_entity_poly.pdbx_strand_id
1 'polypeptide(L)' 'AGYATEEENKLSRTVMRYWTNFARNGNPNGEGLVHWPQYDLDERYLEIDLTQKAAKKLKEREMEFW' A
#
# COMPACT_ATOMS: atom_id res chain seq x y z
N ALA A 1 -20.46 10.46 -16.91
CA ALA A 1 -19.33 9.80 -16.22
C ALA A 1 -19.15 10.48 -14.88
N GLY A 2 -19.10 9.73 -13.77
CA GLY A 2 -18.83 10.32 -12.46
C GLY A 2 -17.39 10.84 -12.43
N TYR A 3 -17.20 12.08 -11.99
CA TYR A 3 -15.87 12.66 -11.83
C TYR A 3 -15.22 12.06 -10.58
N ALA A 4 -13.98 11.57 -10.71
CA ALA A 4 -13.17 11.21 -9.56
C ALA A 4 -12.84 12.48 -8.76
N THR A 5 -12.92 12.37 -7.45
CA THR A 5 -12.49 13.42 -6.53
C THR A 5 -10.98 13.64 -6.64
N GLU A 6 -10.50 14.80 -6.20
CA GLU A 6 -9.08 15.10 -6.19
C GLU A 6 -8.28 14.09 -5.33
N GLU A 7 -8.87 13.62 -4.22
CA GLU A 7 -8.25 12.62 -3.35
C GLU A 7 -8.16 11.25 -4.01
N GLU A 8 -9.17 10.83 -4.77
CA GLU A 8 -9.12 9.60 -5.57
C GLU A 8 -8.07 9.69 -6.70
N ASN A 9 -7.93 10.86 -7.33
CA ASN A 9 -6.89 11.09 -8.33
C ASN A 9 -5.49 11.01 -7.71
N LYS A 10 -5.28 11.59 -6.52
CA LYS A 10 -4.01 11.47 -5.78
C LYS A 10 -3.74 10.03 -5.39
N LEU A 11 -4.73 9.32 -4.84
CA LEU A 11 -4.61 7.90 -4.49
C LEU A 11 -4.20 7.06 -5.71
N SER A 12 -4.86 7.26 -6.85
CA SER A 12 -4.54 6.55 -8.09
C SER A 12 -3.09 6.77 -8.53
N ARG A 13 -2.61 8.02 -8.52
CA ARG A 13 -1.20 8.33 -8.84
C ARG A 13 -0.22 7.68 -7.86
N THR A 14 -0.54 7.69 -6.57
CA THR A 14 0.26 7.03 -5.54
C THR A 14 0.36 5.52 -5.77
N VAL A 15 -0.76 4.85 -6.03
CA VAL A 15 -0.81 3.41 -6.32
C VAL A 15 -0.03 3.06 -7.58
N MET A 16 -0.20 3.84 -8.66
CA MET A 16 0.59 3.67 -9.89
C MET A 16 2.10 3.81 -9.64
N ARG A 17 2.52 4.73 -8.76
CA ARG A 17 3.95 4.90 -8.44
C ARG A 17 4.52 3.70 -7.69
N TYR A 18 3.81 3.16 -6.70
CA TYR A 18 4.22 1.92 -6.05
C TYR A 18 4.37 0.76 -7.06
N TRP A 19 3.37 0.57 -7.91
CA TRP A 19 3.38 -0.52 -8.90
C TRP A 19 4.49 -0.38 -9.94
N THR A 20 4.73 0.82 -10.44
CA THR A 20 5.80 1.07 -11.44
C THR A 20 7.19 0.92 -10.84
N ASN A 21 7.40 1.35 -9.59
CA ASN A 21 8.65 1.09 -8.86
C ASN A 21 8.87 -0.42 -8.69
N PHE A 22 7.86 -1.14 -8.20
CA PHE A 22 7.91 -2.58 -8.01
C PHE A 22 8.22 -3.31 -9.32
N ALA A 23 7.54 -2.97 -10.41
CA ALA A 23 7.79 -3.56 -11.73
C ALA A 23 9.22 -3.31 -12.24
N ARG A 24 9.84 -2.19 -11.87
CA ARG A 24 11.19 -1.81 -12.32
C ARG A 24 12.29 -2.56 -11.56
N ASN A 25 12.17 -2.71 -10.25
CA ASN A 25 13.29 -3.15 -9.39
C ASN A 25 12.91 -4.15 -8.29
N GLY A 26 11.65 -4.61 -8.24
CA GLY A 26 11.14 -5.51 -7.20
C GLY A 26 10.85 -4.83 -5.85
N ASN A 27 10.99 -3.50 -5.76
CA ASN A 27 10.76 -2.72 -4.54
C ASN A 27 9.76 -1.57 -4.83
N PRO A 28 8.59 -1.53 -4.18
CA PRO A 28 7.59 -0.50 -4.45
C PRO A 28 8.00 0.91 -3.96
N ASN A 29 8.98 1.01 -3.05
CA ASN A 29 9.34 2.25 -2.37
C ASN A 29 9.99 3.29 -3.30
N GLY A 30 9.85 4.57 -2.93
CA GLY A 30 10.45 5.71 -3.64
C GLY A 30 10.24 7.03 -2.91
N GLU A 31 10.93 8.08 -3.35
CA GLU A 31 10.90 9.40 -2.71
C GLU A 31 9.47 9.98 -2.65
N GLY A 32 9.02 10.39 -1.46
CA GLY A 32 7.70 10.97 -1.24
C GLY A 32 6.56 9.94 -1.17
N LEU A 33 6.87 8.64 -1.15
CA LEU A 33 5.91 7.60 -0.80
C LEU A 33 6.02 7.26 0.69
N VAL A 34 4.91 6.86 1.29
CA VAL A 34 4.94 6.18 2.59
C VAL A 34 5.73 4.88 2.43
N HIS A 35 6.54 4.55 3.42
CA HIS A 35 7.32 3.33 3.34
C HIS A 35 6.41 2.09 3.34
N TRP A 36 6.52 1.29 2.29
CA TRP A 36 5.88 -0.02 2.19
C TRP A 36 6.87 -1.07 2.72
N PRO A 37 6.65 -1.61 3.95
CA PRO A 37 7.54 -2.58 4.53
C PRO A 37 7.49 -3.90 3.75
N GLN A 38 8.64 -4.55 3.61
CA GLN A 38 8.66 -5.92 3.10
C GLN A 38 7.92 -6.83 4.07
N TYR A 39 7.13 -7.75 3.53
CA TYR A 39 6.46 -8.76 4.35
C TYR A 39 7.49 -9.75 4.89
N ASP A 40 7.60 -9.84 6.21
CA ASP A 40 8.52 -10.69 6.96
C ASP A 40 7.81 -11.35 8.15
N LEU A 41 8.56 -11.86 9.12
CA LEU A 41 8.02 -12.51 10.32
C LEU A 41 7.18 -11.55 11.21
N ASP A 42 7.36 -10.23 11.07
CA ASP A 42 6.53 -9.25 11.76
C ASP A 42 5.21 -8.98 11.00
N GLU A 43 5.01 -9.61 9.84
CA GLU A 43 3.82 -9.53 8.99
C GLU A 43 3.39 -8.11 8.67
N ARG A 44 4.38 -7.24 8.44
CA ARG A 44 4.16 -5.84 8.15
C ARG A 44 3.64 -5.65 6.73
N TYR A 45 2.67 -4.75 6.58
CA TYR A 45 2.05 -4.45 5.30
C TYR A 45 1.73 -2.95 5.19
N LEU A 46 1.40 -2.51 3.97
CA LEU A 46 0.90 -1.17 3.72
C LEU A 46 -0.62 -1.20 3.58
N GLU A 47 -1.33 -0.42 4.38
CA GLU A 47 -2.73 -0.10 4.13
C GLU A 47 -2.82 0.97 3.05
N ILE A 48 -3.50 0.62 1.96
CA ILE A 48 -3.80 1.54 0.86
C ILE A 48 -5.23 2.03 1.03
N ASP A 49 -5.35 3.22 1.60
CA ASP A 49 -6.57 4.04 1.69
C ASP A 49 -6.23 5.46 1.20
N LEU A 50 -7.12 6.45 1.31
CA LEU A 50 -6.83 7.85 0.97
C LEU A 50 -5.53 8.36 1.62
N THR A 51 -5.27 7.91 2.86
CA THR A 51 -3.99 8.08 3.54
C THR A 51 -3.33 6.72 3.74
N GLN A 52 -2.14 6.53 3.17
CA GLN A 52 -1.41 5.27 3.32
C GLN A 52 -0.71 5.20 4.68
N LYS A 53 -0.73 4.02 5.29
CA LYS A 53 -0.06 3.78 6.59
C LYS A 53 0.49 2.36 6.66
N ALA A 54 1.63 2.19 7.31
CA ALA A 54 2.15 0.87 7.62
C ALA A 54 1.38 0.27 8.81
N ALA A 55 1.09 -1.02 8.70
CA ALA A 55 0.44 -1.81 9.73
C ALA A 55 1.09 -3.20 9.81
N LYS A 56 0.58 -4.09 10.66
CA LYS A 56 1.11 -5.44 10.86
C LYS A 56 0.00 -6.43 11.16
N LYS A 57 0.25 -7.71 10.89
CA LYS A 57 -0.62 -8.84 11.25
C LYS A 57 -2.02 -8.72 10.64
N LEU A 58 -2.05 -8.61 9.30
CA LEU A 58 -3.28 -8.45 8.54
C LEU A 58 -4.20 -9.66 8.78
N LYS A 59 -5.41 -9.41 9.30
CA LYS A 59 -6.45 -10.43 9.56
C LYS A 59 -6.02 -11.53 10.54
N GLU A 60 -5.17 -11.21 11.52
CA GLU A 60 -4.70 -12.17 12.53
C GLU A 60 -5.84 -12.96 13.18
N ARG A 61 -6.91 -12.28 13.61
CA ARG A 61 -8.05 -12.92 14.29
C ARG A 61 -8.81 -13.90 13.40
N GLU A 62 -8.95 -13.58 12.12
CA GLU A 62 -9.60 -14.47 11.15
C GLU A 62 -8.73 -15.69 10.88
N MET A 63 -7.40 -15.53 10.77
CA MET A 63 -6.47 -16.63 10.57
C MET A 63 -6.33 -17.53 11.80
N GLU A 64 -6.48 -16.99 13.02
CA GLU A 64 -6.53 -17.79 14.25
C GLU A 64 -7.79 -18.66 14.35
N PHE A 65 -8.88 -18.26 13.69
CA PHE A 65 -10.17 -18.91 13.78
C PHE A 65 -10.35 -20.08 12.79
N TRP A 66 -9.71 -20.02 11.61
CA TRP A 66 -9.85 -21.01 10.52
C TRP A 66 -8.77 -22.10 10.56
#